data_AF-A0A8S4AMM2-F1
#
_entry.id   AF-A0A8S4AMM2-F1
#
_cell.length_a   1.000
_cell.length_b   1.000
_cell.length_c   1.000
_cell.angle_alpha   90.00
_cell.angle_beta   90.00
_cell.angle_gamma   90.00
#
_symmetry.space_group_name_H-M   'P 1'
#
loop_
_entity.id
_entity.type
_entity.pdbx_description
1 polymer ?
#
loop_
_entity_poly.entity_id
_entity_poly.type
_entity_poly.pdbx_seq_one_letter_code
_entity_poly.pdbx_strand_id
1 'polypeptide(L)'
;MTAPMARIQMGMELCWGLSGRAGNPHGSTSSRRFTLKDTCTRLLLVEPWGFPARPDNPQHNSIPIWIRAIGAVMSPFNPLAGLRLAGPLGPTLVQTIRSDFKQKYASVFDDNTVSDYIYHLNAQTPSGETAFRNMTVPYGWARRPMLERIGRVSASIPISFIYGSRSSIDSNSGHAVREIRPDVEITVSTKPFQSVGVG
;
A
#
# COMPACT_ATOMS: atom_id res chain seq x y z
N MET A 1 20.27 -21.60 16.66
CA MET A 1 18.80 -21.56 16.66
C MET A 1 18.37 -20.27 15.99
N THR A 2 18.00 -20.33 14.73
CA THR A 2 17.65 -19.17 13.88
C THR A 2 16.14 -19.03 13.84
N ALA A 3 15.62 -17.91 14.37
CA ALA A 3 14.20 -17.58 14.29
C ALA A 3 13.79 -17.34 12.81
N PRO A 4 12.60 -17.78 12.39
CA PRO A 4 12.13 -17.54 11.03
C PRO A 4 11.84 -16.05 10.83
N MET A 5 12.50 -15.47 9.82
CA MET A 5 12.32 -14.11 9.31
C MET A 5 10.86 -13.81 9.01
N ALA A 6 10.19 -13.05 9.87
CA ALA A 6 8.89 -12.46 9.62
C ALA A 6 9.04 -11.34 8.57
N ARG A 7 8.72 -11.66 7.32
CA ARG A 7 8.71 -10.73 6.20
C ARG A 7 7.50 -9.79 6.36
N ILE A 8 7.66 -8.69 7.10
CA ILE A 8 6.65 -7.62 7.15
C ILE A 8 6.78 -6.82 5.85
N GLN A 9 6.08 -7.29 4.83
CA GLN A 9 5.84 -6.60 3.57
C GLN A 9 4.77 -5.54 3.83
N MET A 10 5.13 -4.26 3.80
CA MET A 10 4.17 -3.17 3.98
C MET A 10 3.06 -3.24 2.91
N GLY A 11 1.85 -3.59 3.34
CA GLY A 11 0.60 -2.97 2.90
C GLY A 11 0.29 -2.92 1.40
N MET A 12 0.67 -3.93 0.62
CA MET A 12 0.16 -4.15 -0.75
C MET A 12 -0.18 -5.63 -1.03
N GLU A 13 -0.41 -6.41 0.02
CA GLU A 13 -0.82 -7.82 -0.07
C GLU A 13 -2.32 -7.92 -0.31
N LEU A 14 -2.73 -7.69 -1.56
CA LEU A 14 -3.92 -8.33 -2.12
C LEU A 14 -3.43 -9.67 -2.70
N CYS A 15 -3.54 -10.73 -1.91
CA CYS A 15 -3.24 -12.14 -2.22
C CYS A 15 -2.24 -12.39 -3.37
N TRP A 16 -0.94 -12.41 -3.05
CA TRP A 16 0.07 -13.02 -3.93
C TRP A 16 0.37 -14.46 -3.48
N GLY A 17 -0.09 -15.44 -4.25
CA GLY A 17 0.14 -16.87 -4.02
C GLY A 17 0.51 -17.67 -5.29
N LEU A 18 1.82 -17.76 -5.54
CA LEU A 18 2.67 -18.77 -6.23
C LEU A 18 2.21 -19.51 -7.52
N SER A 19 2.99 -19.33 -8.61
CA SER A 19 3.94 -20.33 -9.16
C SER A 19 4.07 -20.21 -10.70
N GLY A 20 5.31 -20.15 -11.20
CA GLY A 20 5.64 -20.32 -12.63
C GLY A 20 6.89 -19.57 -13.10
N ARG A 21 8.05 -20.24 -13.06
CA ARG A 21 9.24 -19.88 -13.85
C ARG A 21 8.87 -19.86 -15.35
N ALA A 22 9.29 -18.82 -16.07
CA ALA A 22 9.97 -18.89 -17.38
C ALA A 22 10.04 -17.47 -17.98
N GLY A 23 11.22 -17.09 -18.46
CA GLY A 23 11.45 -15.79 -19.07
C GLY A 23 10.74 -15.61 -20.41
N ASN A 24 10.42 -14.36 -20.75
CA ASN A 24 10.71 -13.79 -22.06
C ASN A 24 10.56 -12.27 -22.05
N PRO A 25 11.38 -11.51 -22.81
CA PRO A 25 11.53 -10.07 -22.67
C PRO A 25 10.77 -9.33 -23.79
N HIS A 26 9.45 -9.44 -23.91
CA HIS A 26 8.70 -8.58 -24.85
C HIS A 26 7.43 -8.05 -24.19
N GLY A 27 7.29 -6.73 -24.22
CA GLY A 27 6.21 -5.98 -23.57
C GLY A 27 4.84 -6.36 -24.10
N SER A 28 4.07 -7.03 -23.26
CA SER A 28 2.61 -7.07 -23.38
C SER A 28 2.03 -6.71 -22.02
N THR A 29 1.25 -5.63 -21.96
CA THR A 29 0.53 -5.21 -20.76
C THR A 29 -0.65 -6.15 -20.53
N SER A 30 -0.37 -7.41 -20.19
CA SER A 30 -1.39 -8.37 -19.78
C SER A 30 -2.01 -7.89 -18.48
N SER A 31 -3.24 -7.41 -18.57
CA SER A 31 -4.06 -7.11 -17.39
C SER A 31 -4.33 -8.43 -16.67
N ARG A 32 -3.48 -8.77 -15.70
CA ARG A 32 -3.66 -10.01 -14.92
C ARG A 32 -5.02 -9.96 -14.22
N ARG A 33 -5.85 -10.95 -14.57
CA ARG A 33 -7.13 -11.23 -13.93
C ARG A 33 -6.79 -11.96 -12.64
N PHE A 34 -7.07 -11.36 -11.49
CA PHE A 34 -7.01 -12.09 -10.23
C PHE A 34 -8.30 -12.88 -10.13
N THR A 35 -8.23 -14.16 -10.47
CA THR A 35 -9.30 -15.10 -10.15
C THR A 35 -9.08 -15.49 -8.70
N LEU A 36 -9.91 -14.97 -7.79
CA LEU A 36 -9.98 -15.53 -6.44
C LEU A 36 -10.31 -17.02 -6.63
N LYS A 37 -9.41 -17.89 -6.18
CA LYS A 37 -9.59 -19.34 -6.30
C LYS A 37 -10.89 -19.72 -5.59
N ASP A 38 -11.61 -20.70 -6.13
CA ASP A 38 -12.89 -21.18 -5.58
C ASP A 38 -12.80 -21.68 -4.13
N THR A 39 -11.58 -21.85 -3.60
CA THR A 39 -11.29 -22.21 -2.20
C THR A 39 -11.18 -21.01 -1.26
N CYS A 40 -11.37 -19.78 -1.72
CA CYS A 40 -11.28 -18.58 -0.87
C CYS A 40 -12.50 -18.50 0.05
N THR A 41 -12.30 -18.74 1.34
CA THR A 41 -13.39 -18.75 2.34
C THR A 41 -13.80 -17.34 2.78
N ARG A 42 -12.87 -16.38 2.80
CA ARG A 42 -13.12 -14.99 3.19
C ARG A 42 -11.99 -14.09 2.69
N LEU A 43 -12.32 -12.88 2.28
CA LEU A 43 -11.37 -11.84 1.90
C LEU A 43 -11.15 -10.88 3.09
N LEU A 44 -9.92 -10.82 3.61
CA LEU A 44 -9.53 -9.88 4.66
C LEU A 44 -8.79 -8.69 4.06
N LEU A 45 -9.30 -7.49 4.28
CA LEU A 45 -8.79 -6.24 3.74
C LEU A 45 -8.37 -5.32 4.88
N VAL A 46 -7.05 -5.26 5.12
CA VAL A 46 -6.47 -4.38 6.13
C VAL A 46 -5.93 -3.13 5.44
N GLU A 47 -6.40 -1.96 5.85
CA GLU A 47 -6.00 -0.67 5.24
C GLU A 47 -6.06 -0.66 3.71
N PRO A 48 -7.23 -0.97 3.10
CA PRO A 48 -7.30 -1.20 1.66
C PRO A 48 -7.25 0.11 0.86
N TRP A 49 -6.04 0.62 0.66
CA TRP A 49 -5.78 1.72 -0.26
C TRP A 49 -6.22 1.36 -1.69
N GLY A 50 -6.69 2.36 -2.43
CA GLY A 50 -7.09 2.22 -3.82
C GLY A 50 -8.53 1.73 -4.04
N PHE A 51 -9.34 1.67 -2.97
CA PHE A 51 -10.79 1.49 -3.08
C PHE A 51 -11.53 2.70 -3.65
N PRO A 52 -11.42 3.89 -3.05
CA PRO A 52 -12.21 5.02 -3.50
C PRO A 52 -11.75 5.47 -4.89
N ALA A 53 -12.72 5.79 -5.74
CA ALA A 53 -12.43 6.47 -6.98
C ALA A 53 -11.93 7.88 -6.69
N ARG A 54 -11.08 8.39 -7.58
CA ARG A 54 -10.71 9.81 -7.53
C ARG A 54 -12.00 10.62 -7.69
N PRO A 55 -12.33 11.55 -6.79
CA PRO A 55 -13.49 12.38 -6.96
C PRO A 55 -13.34 13.21 -8.24
N ASP A 56 -14.38 13.20 -9.07
CA ASP A 56 -14.51 14.09 -10.22
C ASP A 56 -14.71 15.51 -9.70
N ASN A 57 -13.61 16.19 -9.39
CA ASN A 57 -13.66 17.52 -8.84
C ASN A 57 -13.73 18.54 -9.99
N PRO A 58 -14.83 19.32 -10.15
CA PRO A 58 -14.92 20.37 -11.16
C PRO A 58 -13.83 21.45 -10.97
N GLN A 59 -13.32 21.59 -9.74
CA GLN A 59 -12.21 22.45 -9.35
C GLN A 59 -10.82 21.78 -9.48
N HIS A 60 -10.56 20.87 -10.42
CA HIS A 60 -9.18 20.40 -10.64
C HIS A 60 -8.19 21.55 -10.94
N ASN A 61 -8.72 22.69 -11.42
CA ASN A 61 -7.99 23.95 -11.61
C ASN A 61 -7.66 24.73 -10.32
N SER A 62 -8.19 24.35 -9.15
CA SER A 62 -7.91 25.03 -7.87
C SER A 62 -6.66 24.53 -7.14
N ILE A 63 -6.01 23.45 -7.64
CA ILE A 63 -4.73 23.02 -7.09
C ILE A 63 -3.69 24.08 -7.47
N PRO A 64 -3.06 24.75 -6.50
CA PRO A 64 -2.09 25.80 -6.77
C PRO A 64 -0.99 25.29 -7.71
N ILE A 65 -0.60 26.13 -8.68
CA ILE A 65 0.36 25.78 -9.73
C ILE A 65 1.69 25.31 -9.14
N TRP A 66 2.11 25.83 -7.98
CA TRP A 66 3.32 25.39 -7.29
C TRP A 66 3.25 23.92 -6.83
N ILE A 67 2.10 23.44 -6.36
CA ILE A 67 1.90 22.02 -6.00
C ILE A 67 1.93 21.15 -7.26
N ARG A 68 1.31 21.61 -8.35
CA ARG A 68 1.35 20.92 -9.65
C ARG A 68 2.79 20.84 -10.19
N ALA A 69 3.56 21.91 -10.04
CA ALA A 69 4.96 21.98 -10.46
C ALA A 69 5.85 21.08 -9.60
N ILE A 70 5.72 21.09 -8.27
CA ILE A 70 6.45 20.16 -7.39
C ILE A 70 6.09 18.71 -7.72
N GLY A 71 4.80 18.40 -7.89
CA GLY A 71 4.35 17.06 -8.29
C GLY A 71 4.89 16.65 -9.66
N ALA A 72 4.95 17.56 -10.63
CA ALA A 72 5.50 17.31 -11.96
C ALA A 72 7.03 17.13 -11.95
N VAL A 73 7.75 17.85 -11.09
CA VAL A 73 9.21 17.75 -10.91
C VAL A 73 9.60 16.51 -10.10
N MET A 74 8.80 16.12 -9.10
CA MET A 74 9.00 14.89 -8.32
C MET A 74 8.51 13.62 -9.03
N SER A 75 7.62 13.74 -10.02
CA SER A 75 7.15 12.60 -10.83
C SER A 75 8.26 11.83 -11.58
N PRO A 76 9.26 12.49 -12.22
CA PRO A 76 10.42 11.82 -12.78
C PRO A 76 11.46 11.46 -11.70
N PHE A 77 11.61 12.27 -10.65
CA PHE A 77 12.57 12.05 -9.58
C PHE A 77 11.99 11.15 -8.50
N ASN A 78 12.23 9.85 -8.66
CA ASN A 78 11.97 8.87 -7.63
C ASN A 78 12.76 9.25 -6.35
N PRO A 79 12.11 9.64 -5.24
CA PRO A 79 12.82 10.05 -4.02
C PRO A 79 13.73 8.95 -3.46
N LEU A 80 13.35 7.69 -3.67
CA LEU A 80 14.15 6.53 -3.29
C LEU A 80 15.35 6.31 -4.23
N ALA A 81 15.43 6.97 -5.40
CA ALA A 81 16.67 7.03 -6.16
C ALA A 81 17.73 7.84 -5.39
N GLY A 82 17.33 8.95 -4.75
CA GLY A 82 18.22 9.67 -3.82
C GLY A 82 18.65 8.80 -2.65
N LEU A 83 17.73 8.00 -2.10
CA LEU A 83 18.06 7.04 -1.06
C LEU A 83 19.07 5.98 -1.53
N ARG A 84 18.91 5.46 -2.75
CA ARG A 84 19.86 4.50 -3.35
C ARG A 84 21.23 5.11 -3.58
N LEU A 85 21.29 6.36 -4.04
CA LEU A 85 22.54 7.09 -4.25
C LEU A 85 23.31 7.32 -2.94
N ALA A 86 22.62 7.46 -1.81
CA ALA A 86 23.26 7.64 -0.51
C ALA A 86 24.10 6.42 -0.05
N GLY A 87 23.86 5.24 -0.64
CA GLY A 87 24.69 4.05 -0.38
C GLY A 87 24.84 3.75 1.12
N PRO A 88 26.06 3.54 1.64
CA PRO A 88 26.30 3.23 3.05
C PRO A 88 25.76 4.27 4.06
N LEU A 89 25.55 5.53 3.64
CA LEU A 89 24.96 6.59 4.49
C LEU A 89 23.42 6.56 4.50
N GLY A 90 22.82 5.71 3.67
CA GLY A 90 21.38 5.59 3.49
C GLY A 90 20.60 5.31 4.78
N PRO A 91 21.04 4.41 5.69
CA PRO A 91 20.31 4.19 6.94
C PRO A 91 20.27 5.42 7.84
N THR A 92 21.38 6.18 7.94
CA THR A 92 21.40 7.45 8.67
C THR A 92 20.46 8.47 8.03
N LEU A 93 20.42 8.54 6.70
CA LEU A 93 19.48 9.40 5.97
C LEU A 93 18.01 9.03 6.25
N VAL A 94 17.67 7.72 6.30
CA VAL A 94 16.34 7.27 6.70
C VAL A 94 16.02 7.71 8.12
N GLN A 95 16.95 7.57 9.06
CA GLN A 95 16.75 7.99 10.46
C GLN A 95 16.49 9.49 10.56
N THR A 96 17.21 10.32 9.80
CA THR A 96 17.03 11.77 9.82
C THR A 96 15.67 12.17 9.24
N ILE A 97 15.28 11.58 8.10
CA ILE A 97 14.02 11.92 7.43
C ILE A 97 12.81 11.31 8.16
N ARG A 98 12.98 10.14 8.78
CA ARG A 98 11.93 9.32 9.41
C ARG A 98 12.24 8.97 10.86
N SER A 99 12.62 9.98 11.65
CA SER A 99 12.88 9.82 13.08
C SER A 99 11.64 9.37 13.87
N ASP A 100 10.45 9.59 13.31
CA ASP A 100 9.16 9.10 13.81
C ASP A 100 9.11 7.57 13.94
N PHE A 101 9.78 6.83 13.05
CA PHE A 101 9.83 5.38 13.14
C PHE A 101 10.61 4.89 14.36
N LYS A 102 11.70 5.57 14.72
CA LYS A 102 12.46 5.22 15.91
C LYS A 102 11.57 5.31 17.17
N GLN A 103 10.79 6.39 17.28
CA GLN A 103 9.84 6.56 18.38
C GLN A 103 8.74 5.50 18.36
N LYS A 104 8.20 5.19 17.18
CA LYS A 104 7.08 4.24 17.02
C LYS A 104 7.46 2.80 17.42
N TYR A 105 8.71 2.41 17.20
CA TYR A 105 9.18 1.04 17.42
C TYR A 105 10.15 0.91 18.59
N ALA A 106 10.33 1.98 19.38
CA ALA A 106 11.23 2.01 20.54
C ALA A 106 10.94 0.94 21.60
N SER A 107 9.70 0.46 21.67
CA SER A 107 9.29 -0.62 22.60
C SER A 107 9.67 -2.02 22.11
N VAL A 108 10.04 -2.17 20.84
CA VAL A 108 10.40 -3.46 20.22
C VAL A 108 11.90 -3.51 19.90
N PHE A 109 12.48 -2.37 19.52
CA PHE A 109 13.89 -2.23 19.17
C PHE A 109 14.45 -0.97 19.83
N ASP A 110 15.59 -1.11 20.50
CA ASP A 110 16.35 -0.02 21.12
C ASP A 110 17.41 0.59 20.17
N ASP A 111 17.67 -0.08 19.06
CA ASP A 111 18.69 0.25 18.07
C ASP A 111 18.11 0.77 16.73
N ASN A 112 18.96 0.78 15.69
CA ASN A 112 18.62 1.29 14.37
C ASN A 112 18.01 0.23 13.43
N THR A 113 17.68 -0.96 13.94
CA THR A 113 17.19 -2.11 13.15
C THR A 113 16.09 -1.73 12.17
N VAL A 114 15.12 -0.91 12.61
CA VAL A 114 13.98 -0.50 11.77
C VAL A 114 14.43 0.37 10.59
N SER A 115 15.33 1.32 10.82
CA SER A 115 15.82 2.20 9.76
C SER A 115 16.72 1.46 8.77
N ASP A 116 17.55 0.55 9.27
CA ASP A 116 18.41 -0.31 8.44
C ASP A 116 17.54 -1.23 7.56
N TYR A 117 16.51 -1.84 8.15
CA TYR A 117 15.54 -2.66 7.43
C TYR A 117 14.84 -1.85 6.32
N ILE A 118 14.31 -0.66 6.64
CA ILE A 118 13.63 0.19 5.67
C ILE A 118 14.57 0.62 4.54
N TYR A 119 15.81 1.00 4.87
CA TYR A 119 16.81 1.35 3.88
C TYR A 119 17.06 0.19 2.92
N HIS A 120 17.39 -1.00 3.43
CA HIS A 120 17.75 -2.14 2.60
C HIS A 120 16.57 -2.72 1.81
N LEU A 121 15.33 -2.54 2.27
CA LEU A 121 14.15 -2.84 1.46
C LEU A 121 14.04 -1.93 0.24
N ASN A 122 14.29 -0.62 0.41
CA ASN A 122 14.10 0.37 -0.65
C ASN A 122 15.36 0.58 -1.50
N ALA A 123 16.54 0.19 -1.01
CA ALA A 123 17.79 0.26 -1.76
C ALA A 123 17.84 -0.75 -2.93
N GLN A 124 16.99 -1.77 -2.90
CA GLN A 124 16.87 -2.78 -3.96
C GLN A 124 16.31 -2.22 -5.27
N THR A 125 16.31 -3.05 -6.32
CA THR A 125 15.78 -2.72 -7.64
C THR A 125 14.36 -2.13 -7.55
N PRO A 126 14.04 -1.03 -8.28
CA PRO A 126 12.84 -0.22 -8.09
C PRO A 126 11.53 -0.83 -8.63
N SER A 127 11.35 -2.14 -8.44
CA SER A 127 10.15 -2.87 -8.87
C SER A 127 8.89 -2.36 -8.17
N GLY A 128 9.00 -2.03 -6.87
CA GLY A 128 7.92 -1.43 -6.07
C GLY A 128 7.49 -0.06 -6.58
N GLU A 129 8.43 0.86 -6.85
CA GLU A 129 8.06 2.18 -7.38
C GLU A 129 7.49 2.09 -8.79
N THR A 130 8.05 1.22 -9.63
CA THR A 130 7.54 0.99 -10.99
C THR A 130 6.11 0.45 -10.94
N ALA A 131 5.84 -0.53 -10.08
CA ALA A 131 4.50 -1.07 -9.87
C ALA A 131 3.55 0.00 -9.33
N PHE A 132 3.94 0.73 -8.28
CA PHE A 132 3.14 1.78 -7.68
C PHE A 132 2.81 2.89 -8.68
N ARG A 133 3.79 3.36 -9.46
CA ARG A 133 3.60 4.34 -10.55
C ARG A 133 2.63 3.84 -11.61
N ASN A 134 2.69 2.55 -11.97
CA ASN A 134 1.76 1.96 -12.93
C ASN A 134 0.33 1.82 -12.38
N MET A 135 0.17 1.72 -11.06
CA MET A 135 -1.12 1.59 -10.39
C MET A 135 -1.72 2.91 -9.90
N THR A 136 -0.96 4.01 -9.96
CA THR A 136 -1.38 5.33 -9.50
C THR A 136 -1.58 6.32 -10.63
N VAL A 137 -2.45 7.30 -10.38
CA VAL A 137 -2.53 8.56 -11.12
C VAL A 137 -2.07 9.69 -10.18
N PRO A 138 -1.89 10.93 -10.67
CA PRO A 138 -1.41 12.04 -9.82
C PRO A 138 -2.16 12.15 -8.49
N TYR A 139 -1.44 12.60 -7.47
CA TYR A 139 -1.92 12.73 -6.08
C TYR A 139 -2.19 11.40 -5.35
N GLY A 140 -1.63 10.28 -5.84
CA GLY A 140 -1.69 9.01 -5.14
C GLY A 140 -3.06 8.33 -5.19
N TRP A 141 -3.88 8.68 -6.18
CA TRP A 141 -5.14 7.97 -6.46
C TRP A 141 -4.86 6.69 -7.25
N ALA A 142 -5.68 5.67 -7.04
CA ALA A 142 -5.60 4.45 -7.85
C ALA A 142 -6.03 4.72 -9.30
N ARG A 143 -5.29 4.20 -10.26
CA ARG A 143 -5.60 4.26 -11.69
C ARG A 143 -6.81 3.39 -12.07
N ARG A 144 -7.09 2.36 -11.29
CA ARG A 144 -8.24 1.46 -11.45
C ARG A 144 -8.82 1.16 -10.06
N PRO A 145 -9.70 2.03 -9.55
CA PRO A 145 -10.26 1.91 -8.20
C PRO A 145 -10.92 0.55 -7.96
N MET A 146 -10.78 0.00 -6.76
CA MET A 146 -11.38 -1.28 -6.42
C MET A 146 -12.91 -1.19 -6.25
N LEU A 147 -13.45 -0.05 -5.84
CA LEU A 147 -14.90 0.12 -5.67
C LEU A 147 -15.66 -0.12 -6.99
N GLU A 148 -15.12 0.33 -8.12
CA GLU A 148 -15.68 0.13 -9.46
C GLU A 148 -15.67 -1.33 -9.94
N ARG A 149 -14.84 -2.18 -9.30
CA ARG A 149 -14.58 -3.56 -9.76
C ARG A 149 -14.95 -4.60 -8.73
N ILE A 150 -15.35 -4.19 -7.53
CA ILE A 150 -15.68 -5.10 -6.43
C ILE A 150 -16.85 -6.03 -6.78
N GLY A 151 -17.74 -5.60 -7.68
CA GLY A 151 -18.81 -6.42 -8.26
C GLY A 151 -18.34 -7.72 -8.93
N ARG A 152 -17.05 -7.83 -9.29
CA ARG A 152 -16.48 -9.04 -9.89
C ARG A 152 -16.07 -10.09 -8.85
N VAL A 153 -16.05 -9.74 -7.56
CA VAL A 153 -15.84 -10.71 -6.47
C VAL A 153 -17.11 -11.51 -6.28
N SER A 154 -16.97 -12.84 -6.28
CA SER A 154 -18.08 -13.77 -6.08
C SER A 154 -18.87 -13.42 -4.82
N ALA A 155 -20.20 -13.48 -4.91
CA ALA A 155 -21.07 -13.25 -3.77
C ALA A 155 -20.89 -14.29 -2.65
N SER A 156 -20.34 -15.46 -3.00
CA SER A 156 -20.05 -16.55 -2.06
C SER A 156 -18.84 -16.27 -1.14
N ILE A 157 -18.11 -15.18 -1.34
CA ILE A 157 -16.90 -14.85 -0.58
C ILE A 157 -17.19 -13.66 0.34
N PRO A 158 -17.39 -13.88 1.65
CA PRO A 158 -17.48 -12.81 2.64
C PRO A 158 -16.26 -11.90 2.62
N ILE A 159 -16.47 -10.62 2.92
CA ILE A 159 -15.41 -9.60 2.93
C ILE A 159 -15.34 -8.94 4.31
N SER A 160 -14.15 -8.78 4.85
CA SER A 160 -13.91 -8.11 6.13
C SER A 160 -12.92 -6.97 5.96
N PHE A 161 -13.36 -5.75 6.27
CA PHE A 161 -12.56 -4.55 6.27
C PHE A 161 -12.04 -4.26 7.69
N ILE A 162 -10.74 -3.98 7.78
CA ILE A 162 -10.08 -3.56 9.01
C ILE A 162 -9.38 -2.23 8.74
N TYR A 163 -9.80 -1.21 9.48
CA TYR A 163 -9.21 0.13 9.49
C TYR A 163 -8.60 0.43 10.85
N GLY A 164 -7.53 1.22 10.90
CA GLY A 164 -7.00 1.81 12.10
C GLY A 164 -7.69 3.15 12.40
N SER A 165 -7.92 3.46 13.68
CA SER A 165 -8.60 4.69 14.10
C SER A 165 -7.81 5.98 13.77
N ARG A 166 -6.54 5.86 13.36
CA ARG A 166 -5.67 6.96 12.93
C ARG A 166 -5.08 6.71 11.54
N SER A 167 -5.80 6.00 10.67
CA SER A 167 -5.34 5.73 9.32
C SER A 167 -5.46 6.95 8.40
N SER A 168 -4.57 7.02 7.41
CA SER A 168 -4.70 7.92 6.25
C SER A 168 -5.64 7.36 5.17
N ILE A 169 -6.10 6.11 5.31
CA ILE A 169 -7.09 5.49 4.42
C ILE A 169 -8.47 5.68 5.02
N ASP A 170 -9.36 6.25 4.22
CA ASP A 170 -10.74 6.52 4.61
C ASP A 170 -11.55 5.21 4.76
N SER A 171 -12.14 5.00 5.93
CA SER A 171 -12.98 3.84 6.25
C SER A 171 -14.30 3.81 5.48
N ASN A 172 -14.71 4.93 4.88
CA ASN A 172 -15.96 5.03 4.10
C ASN A 172 -16.02 4.00 2.97
N SER A 173 -14.87 3.57 2.45
CA SER A 173 -14.80 2.55 1.39
C SER A 173 -15.44 1.22 1.78
N GLY A 174 -15.30 0.79 3.04
CA GLY A 174 -15.90 -0.46 3.52
C GLY A 174 -17.42 -0.36 3.62
N HIS A 175 -17.92 0.80 4.03
CA HIS A 175 -19.35 1.09 4.10
C HIS A 175 -19.98 1.21 2.70
N ALA A 176 -19.31 1.90 1.77
CA ALA A 176 -19.76 2.01 0.39
C ALA A 176 -19.87 0.63 -0.29
N VAL A 177 -18.92 -0.27 -0.05
CA VAL A 177 -19.00 -1.64 -0.58
C VAL A 177 -20.20 -2.40 0.01
N ARG A 178 -20.49 -2.21 1.31
CA ARG A 178 -21.67 -2.80 1.97
C ARG A 178 -22.99 -2.34 1.36
N GLU A 179 -23.07 -1.08 0.95
CA GLU A 179 -24.25 -0.52 0.29
C GLU A 179 -24.41 -1.02 -1.15
N ILE A 180 -23.31 -1.09 -1.91
CA ILE A 180 -23.32 -1.50 -3.33
C ILE A 180 -23.49 -3.01 -3.50
N ARG A 181 -23.09 -3.81 -2.50
CA ARG A 181 -23.13 -5.28 -2.52
C ARG A 181 -23.93 -5.85 -1.35
N PRO A 182 -25.27 -5.65 -1.31
CA PRO A 182 -26.11 -6.25 -0.28
C PRO A 182 -26.18 -7.78 -0.38
N ASP A 183 -25.73 -8.35 -1.50
CA ASP A 183 -25.64 -9.78 -1.77
C ASP A 183 -24.45 -10.48 -1.07
N VAL A 184 -23.57 -9.73 -0.40
CA VAL A 184 -22.34 -10.26 0.21
C VAL A 184 -22.29 -9.96 1.71
N GLU A 185 -21.86 -10.94 2.51
CA GLU A 185 -21.54 -10.71 3.92
C GLU A 185 -20.33 -9.77 4.03
N ILE A 186 -20.56 -8.54 4.50
CA ILE A 186 -19.52 -7.52 4.66
C ILE A 186 -19.44 -7.07 6.12
N THR A 187 -18.28 -7.25 6.72
CA THR A 187 -17.95 -6.75 8.05
C THR A 187 -16.98 -5.59 7.95
N VAL A 188 -17.23 -4.50 8.67
CA VAL A 188 -16.32 -3.35 8.76
C VAL A 188 -15.94 -3.15 10.23
N SER A 189 -14.66 -3.11 10.52
CA SER A 189 -14.15 -2.92 11.88
C SER A 189 -13.06 -1.86 11.91
N THR A 190 -13.11 -1.02 12.95
CA THR A 190 -12.07 -0.03 13.25
C THR A 190 -11.33 -0.47 14.50
N LYS A 191 -10.01 -0.62 14.40
CA LYS A 191 -9.15 -0.96 15.52
C LYS A 191 -8.62 0.31 16.17
N PRO A 192 -8.72 0.44 17.51
CA PRO A 192 -8.20 1.59 18.21
C PRO A 192 -6.69 1.66 18.03
N PHE A 193 -6.17 2.88 17.96
CA PHE A 193 -4.74 3.13 18.03
C PHE A 193 -4.23 2.67 19.40
N GLN A 194 -3.61 1.51 19.44
CA GLN A 194 -2.83 1.10 20.61
C GLN A 194 -1.48 1.81 20.51
N SER A 195 -1.27 2.83 21.36
CA SER A 195 0.10 3.17 21.75
C SER A 195 0.70 1.90 22.32
N VAL A 196 1.84 1.45 21.81
CA VAL A 196 2.56 0.34 22.45
C VAL A 196 2.94 0.84 23.84
N GLY A 197 2.12 0.49 24.84
CA GLY A 197 2.29 0.90 26.21
C GLY A 197 3.53 0.21 26.76
N VAL A 198 4.43 1.02 27.31
CA VAL A 198 5.56 0.55 28.09
C VAL A 198 4.98 -0.12 29.34
N GLY A 199 5.14 -1.44 29.42
CA GLY A 199 5.00 -2.22 30.65
C GLY A 199 6.38 -2.61 31.13
#